data_AF-A0A1F4Q2M3-F1
#
_entry.id   AF-A0A1F4Q2M3-F1
#
_cell.length_a   1.000
_cell.length_b   1.000
_cell.length_c   1.000
_cell.angle_alpha   90.00
_cell.angle_beta   90.00
_cell.angle_gamma   90.00
#
_symmetry.space_group_name_H-M   'P 1'
#
loop_
_entity.id
_entity.type
_entity.pdbx_description
1 polymer ?
#
loop_
_entity_poly.entity_id
_entity_poly.type
_entity_poly.pdbx_seq_one_letter_code
_entity_poly.pdbx_strand_id
1 'polypeptide(L)' 'MPKIEIRKGEDLEKALRKFKTKLRHEGTLDEMKKREFYEKPSQRRRKEVEQAKRRETRRRKEAE' A
#
# COMPACT_ATOMS: atom_id res chain seq x y z
N MET A 1 -7.66 1.95 10.33
CA MET A 1 -6.56 2.81 10.82
C MET A 1 -5.53 1.94 11.51
N PRO A 2 -4.24 2.13 11.21
CA PRO A 2 -3.20 1.23 11.70
C PRO A 2 -2.94 1.46 13.18
N LYS A 3 -2.99 0.38 13.97
CA LYS A 3 -2.60 0.36 15.38
C LYS A 3 -1.41 -0.57 15.57
N ILE A 4 -0.46 -0.16 16.40
CA ILE A 4 0.64 -1.02 16.87
C ILE A 4 0.67 -0.98 18.38
N GLU A 5 0.83 -2.16 18.97
CA GLU A 5 1.04 -2.34 20.40
C GLU A 5 2.52 -2.56 20.62
N ILE A 6 3.13 -1.70 21.43
CA ILE A 6 4.55 -1.73 21.75
C ILE A 6 4.68 -2.38 23.13
N ARG A 7 5.53 -3.41 23.24
CA ARG A 7 5.82 -4.05 24.54
C ARG A 7 6.92 -3.29 25.28
N LYS A 8 6.90 -3.32 26.62
CA LYS A 8 7.94 -2.68 27.45
C LYS A 8 9.30 -3.32 27.13
N GLY A 9 10.24 -2.52 26.62
CA GLY A 9 11.58 -2.96 26.20
C GLY A 9 11.76 -3.08 24.68
N GLU A 10 10.73 -2.83 23.86
CA GLU A 10 10.93 -2.69 22.42
C GLU A 10 11.56 -1.34 22.06
N ASP A 11 12.52 -1.40 21.14
CA ASP A 11 13.14 -0.23 20.55
C ASP A 11 12.13 0.56 19.70
N LEU A 12 12.05 1.87 19.94
CA LEU A 12 11.08 2.79 19.34
C LEU A 12 11.19 2.78 17.81
N GLU A 13 12.41 2.69 17.29
CA GLU A 13 12.66 2.69 15.85
C GLU A 13 12.05 1.46 15.16
N LYS A 14 12.11 0.29 15.81
CA LYS A 14 11.46 -0.93 15.31
C LYS A 14 9.94 -0.79 15.29
N ALA A 15 9.34 -0.16 16.31
CA ALA A 15 7.90 0.10 16.34
C ALA A 15 7.46 1.03 15.19
N LEU A 16 8.23 2.09 14.92
CA LEU A 16 7.97 3.02 13.81
C LEU A 16 8.10 2.32 12.44
N ARG A 17 9.08 1.43 12.27
CA ARG A 17 9.24 0.66 11.03
C ARG A 17 8.07 -0.31 10.81
N LYS A 18 7.59 -0.99 11.87
CA LYS A 18 6.38 -1.82 11.81
C LYS A 18 5.17 -0.96 11.45
N PHE A 19 5.06 0.26 11.98
CA PHE A 19 3.95 1.18 11.71
C PHE A 19 3.92 1.63 10.26
N LYS A 20 5.07 2.04 9.73
CA LYS A 20 5.22 2.39 8.32
C LYS A 20 4.88 1.22 7.39
N THR A 21 5.20 0.00 7.78
CA THR A 21 4.86 -1.20 7.02
C THR A 21 3.35 -1.47 7.05
N LYS A 22 2.71 -1.37 8.22
CA LYS A 22 1.24 -1.48 8.33
C LYS A 22 0.50 -0.40 7.53
N LEU A 23 0.95 0.85 7.59
CA LEU A 23 0.41 1.96 6.79
C LEU A 23 0.49 1.68 5.28
N ARG A 24 1.60 1.12 4.80
CA ARG A 24 1.76 0.72 3.39
C ARG A 24 0.86 -0.45 3.02
N HIS A 25 0.70 -1.42 3.92
CA HIS A 25 -0.14 -2.59 3.67
C HIS A 25 -1.63 -2.23 3.62
N GLU A 26 -2.08 -1.36 4.52
CA GLU A 26 -3.46 -0.87 4.56
C GLU A 26 -3.78 0.05 3.36
N GLY A 27 -2.76 0.58 2.67
CA GLY A 27 -2.93 1.39 1.47
C GLY A 27 -3.58 2.75 1.72
N THR A 28 -3.67 3.20 2.99
CA THR A 28 -4.37 4.43 3.39
C THR A 28 -3.86 5.66 2.63
N LEU A 29 -2.54 5.77 2.44
CA LEU A 29 -1.93 6.89 1.70
C LEU A 29 -2.25 6.83 0.20
N ASP A 30 -2.33 5.63 -0.38
CA ASP A 30 -2.68 5.46 -1.79
C ASP A 30 -4.16 5.76 -2.03
N GLU A 31 -5.01 5.42 -1.05
CA GLU A 31 -6.43 5.73 -1.08
C GLU A 31 -6.70 7.24 -0.94
N MET A 32 -5.97 7.93 -0.05
CA MET A 32 -6.04 9.39 0.03
C MET A 32 -5.74 10.03 -1.33
N LYS A 33 -4.63 9.65 -1.98
CA LYS A 33 -4.26 10.15 -3.31
C LYS A 33 -5.30 9.87 -4.39
N LYS A 34 -5.92 8.69 -4.37
CA LYS A 34 -6.99 8.33 -5.32
C LYS A 34 -8.26 9.17 -5.12
N ARG A 35 -8.47 9.68 -3.91
CA ARG A 35 -9.65 10.48 -3.53
C ARG A 35 -9.42 11.99 -3.61
N GLU A 36 -8.20 12.45 -3.88
CA GLU A 36 -7.86 13.88 -4.00
C GLU A 36 -8.64 14.58 -5.12
N PHE A 37 -8.97 13.88 -6.19
CA PHE A 37 -9.72 14.42 -7.32
C PHE A 37 -10.70 13.39 -7.87
N TYR A 38 -11.77 13.87 -8.51
CA TYR A 38 -12.70 13.01 -9.22
C TYR A 38 -12.03 12.36 -10.42
N GLU A 39 -12.02 11.04 -10.44
CA GLU A 39 -11.59 10.25 -11.59
C GLU A 39 -12.79 9.60 -12.27
N LYS A 40 -12.94 9.82 -13.58
CA LYS A 40 -14.01 9.19 -14.36
C LYS A 40 -13.95 7.66 -14.22
N PRO A 41 -15.11 6.96 -14.15
CA PRO A 41 -15.14 5.51 -13.96
C PRO A 41 -14.35 4.71 -15.00
N SER A 42 -14.21 5.23 -16.22
CA SER A 42 -13.41 4.61 -17.28
C SER A 42 -11.91 4.71 -17.01
N GLN A 43 -11.43 5.86 -16.52
CA GLN A 43 -10.02 6.09 -16.18
C GLN A 43 -9.61 5.25 -14.97
N ARG A 44 -10.48 5.17 -13.95
CA ARG A 44 -10.27 4.31 -12.78
C ARG A 44 -10.11 2.84 -13.18
N ARG A 45 -11.03 2.31 -13.99
CA ARG A 45 -10.96 0.94 -14.53
C ARG A 45 -9.69 0.69 -15.33
N ARG A 46 -9.28 1.65 -16.18
CA ARG A 46 -8.04 1.54 -16.97
C ARG A 46 -6.80 1.44 -16.07
N LYS A 47 -6.69 2.30 -15.05
CA LYS A 47 -5.59 2.28 -14.09
C LYS A 47 -5.55 0.99 -13.27
N GLU A 48 -6.69 0.46 -12.85
CA GLU A 48 -6.77 -0.80 -12.11
C GLU A 48 -6.22 -1.98 -12.93
N VAL A 49 -6.63 -2.11 -14.19
CA VAL A 49 -6.13 -3.16 -15.09
C VAL A 49 -4.64 -3.01 -15.34
N GLU A 50 -4.15 -1.78 -15.54
CA GLU A 50 -2.72 -1.53 -15.73
C GLU A 50 -1.90 -1.90 -14.48
N GLN A 51 -2.39 -1.54 -13.28
CA GLN A 51 -1.75 -1.92 -12.02
C GLN A 51 -1.72 -3.44 -11.82
N ALA A 52 -2.80 -4.14 -12.17
CA ALA A 52 -2.86 -5.60 -12.11
C ALA A 52 -1.82 -6.25 -13.02
N LYS A 53 -1.74 -5.81 -14.29
CA LYS A 53 -0.74 -6.28 -15.25
C LYS A 53 0.69 -6.03 -14.77
N ARG A 54 0.98 -4.84 -14.23
CA ARG A 54 2.30 -4.51 -13.66
C ARG A 54 2.67 -5.40 -12.46
N ARG A 55 1.70 -5.78 -11.63
CA ARG A 55 1.92 -6.71 -10.51
C ARG A 55 2.19 -8.13 -11.01
N GLU A 56 1.47 -8.58 -12.01
CA GLU A 56 1.65 -9.90 -12.63
C GLU A 56 3.01 -10.03 -13.29
N THR A 57 3.41 -9.05 -14.10
CA THR A 57 4.73 -9.08 -14.77
C THR A 57 5.87 -9.09 -13.76
N ARG A 58 5.73 -8.35 -12.65
CA ARG A 58 6.71 -8.38 -11.56
C ARG A 58 6.78 -9.75 -10.90
N ARG A 59 5.64 -10.37 -10.58
CA ARG A 59 5.59 -11.72 -9.99
C ARG A 59 6.24 -12.75 -10.90
N ARG A 60 5.98 -12.67 -12.21
CA ARG A 60 6.58 -13.58 -13.20
C ARG A 60 8.11 -13.45 -13.25
N LYS A 61 8.63 -12.23 -13.22
CA LYS A 61 10.09 -11.97 -13.14
C LYS A 61 10.73 -12.44 -11.85
N GLU A 62 9.98 -12.46 -10.74
CA GLU A 62 10.48 -12.94 -9.44
C GLU A 62 10.44 -14.48 -9.34
N ALA A 63 9.70 -15.16 -10.23
CA ALA A 63 9.57 -16.62 -10.28
C ALA A 63 10.51 -17.30 -11.30
N GLU A 64 11.09 -16.51 -12.20
CA GLU A 64 12.15 -16.90 -13.15
C GLU A 64 13.53 -16.68 -12.49
#